data_AF-A0A923D0L4-F1
#
_entry.id   AF-A0A923D0L4-F1
#
_cell.length_a   1.000
_cell.length_b   1.000
_cell.length_c   1.000
_cell.angle_alpha   90.00
_cell.angle_beta   90.00
_cell.angle_gamma   90.00
#
_symmetry.space_group_name_H-M   'P 1'
#
loop_
_entity.id
_entity.type
_entity.pdbx_description
1 polymer ?
#
loop_
_entity_poly.entity_id
_entity_poly.type
_entity_poly.pdbx_seq_one_letter_code
_entity_poly.pdbx_strand_id
1 'polypeptide(L)'
;ELFEVVTRGADRVTIRSDDHPAYPPAMKDLTCEIEHRVTPGKEHRDQHNSLWEVNLLDLLIRHSTAAHKRETIAWAKRRQSSAEKLAVLQVWRNNIKRRWENGAAVTPAMLRGAVDRVLRVRDILNERLFRTRVELPVCWGLYYEGGVETAALAVNRRHALKYAF
;
A
#
# COMPACT_ATOMS: atom_id res chain seq x y z
N GLU A 1 -13.71 -5.00 -10.29
CA GLU A 1 -12.24 -5.20 -10.39
C GLU A 1 -11.60 -5.67 -9.07
N LEU A 2 -11.44 -4.84 -8.03
CA LEU A 2 -10.70 -5.27 -6.81
C LEU A 2 -11.37 -6.44 -6.08
N PHE A 3 -12.67 -6.35 -5.80
CA PHE A 3 -13.39 -7.42 -5.10
C PHE A 3 -13.34 -8.74 -5.88
N GLU A 4 -13.56 -8.74 -7.18
CA GLU A 4 -13.43 -9.93 -8.03
C GLU A 4 -12.04 -10.57 -7.96
N VAL A 5 -10.97 -9.77 -7.84
CA VAL A 5 -9.61 -10.29 -7.74
C VAL A 5 -9.37 -10.92 -6.36
N VAL A 6 -9.76 -10.25 -5.27
CA VAL A 6 -9.48 -10.74 -3.91
C VAL A 6 -10.40 -11.87 -3.46
N THR A 7 -11.59 -11.98 -4.08
CA THR A 7 -12.56 -13.04 -3.79
C THR A 7 -12.44 -14.24 -4.72
N ARG A 8 -11.54 -14.18 -5.72
CA ARG A 8 -11.37 -15.25 -6.71
C ARG A 8 -10.98 -16.56 -6.03
N GLY A 9 -11.82 -17.58 -6.19
CA GLY A 9 -11.59 -18.92 -5.64
C GLY A 9 -11.80 -19.02 -4.12
N ALA A 10 -12.37 -17.99 -3.49
CA ALA A 10 -12.79 -18.05 -2.09
C ALA A 10 -14.26 -18.46 -2.01
N ASP A 11 -14.59 -19.43 -1.17
CA ASP A 11 -15.98 -19.81 -0.91
C ASP A 11 -16.69 -18.79 0.00
N ARG A 12 -15.93 -18.18 0.93
CA ARG A 12 -16.43 -17.18 1.88
C ARG A 12 -15.40 -16.08 2.15
N VAL A 13 -15.86 -14.84 2.26
CA VAL A 13 -15.04 -13.67 2.58
C VAL A 13 -15.71 -12.78 3.61
N THR A 14 -14.92 -12.20 4.52
CA THR A 14 -15.39 -11.15 5.43
C THR A 14 -14.92 -9.79 4.91
N ILE A 15 -15.86 -8.90 4.61
CA ILE A 15 -15.58 -7.53 4.18
C ILE A 15 -15.90 -6.58 5.31
N ARG A 16 -14.93 -5.76 5.72
CA ARG A 16 -15.12 -4.68 6.70
C ARG A 16 -15.10 -3.35 5.97
N SER A 17 -16.13 -2.53 6.14
CA SER A 17 -16.22 -1.21 5.51
C SER A 17 -16.91 -0.20 6.40
N ASP A 18 -16.84 1.08 6.02
CA ASP A 18 -17.76 2.08 6.56
C ASP A 18 -19.15 1.96 5.91
N ASP A 19 -20.09 2.83 6.29
CA ASP A 19 -21.46 2.88 5.81
C ASP A 19 -21.63 3.57 4.44
N HIS A 20 -20.56 3.68 3.64
CA HIS A 20 -20.64 4.32 2.32
C HIS A 20 -21.56 3.54 1.36
N PRO A 21 -22.50 4.21 0.68
CA PRO A 21 -23.53 3.57 -0.17
C PRO A 21 -22.99 2.89 -1.44
N ALA A 22 -21.68 3.00 -1.70
CA ALA A 22 -21.05 2.43 -2.89
C ALA A 22 -20.64 0.97 -2.71
N TYR A 23 -20.50 0.48 -1.47
CA TYR A 23 -20.09 -0.91 -1.24
C TYR A 23 -21.15 -1.93 -1.63
N PRO A 24 -22.44 -1.80 -1.24
CA PRO A 24 -23.43 -2.83 -1.57
C PRO A 24 -23.56 -3.09 -3.07
N PRO A 25 -23.62 -2.07 -3.97
CA PRO A 25 -23.59 -2.30 -5.41
C PRO A 25 -22.32 -3.02 -5.88
N ALA A 26 -21.16 -2.70 -5.32
CA ALA A 26 -19.88 -3.28 -5.71
C ALA A 26 -19.70 -4.75 -5.26
N MET A 27 -20.49 -5.21 -4.29
CA MET A 27 -20.48 -6.58 -3.77
C MET A 27 -21.55 -7.49 -4.38
N LYS A 28 -22.52 -6.90 -5.10
CA LYS A 28 -23.72 -7.60 -5.61
C LYS A 28 -23.39 -8.79 -6.52
N ASP A 29 -22.37 -8.66 -7.35
CA ASP A 29 -22.05 -9.65 -8.39
C ASP A 29 -20.93 -10.63 -7.99
N LEU A 30 -20.57 -10.67 -6.70
CA LEU A 30 -19.54 -11.59 -6.21
C LEU A 30 -20.14 -12.99 -5.98
N THR A 31 -19.43 -14.03 -6.42
CA THR A 31 -19.92 -15.42 -6.40
C THR A 31 -19.70 -16.15 -5.07
N CYS A 32 -19.10 -15.50 -4.07
CA CYS A 32 -18.75 -16.09 -2.78
C CYS A 32 -19.72 -15.65 -1.68
N GLU A 33 -19.76 -16.39 -0.57
CA GLU A 33 -20.49 -15.98 0.62
C GLU A 33 -19.81 -14.75 1.24
N ILE A 34 -20.57 -13.68 1.45
CA ILE A 34 -20.04 -12.42 2.01
C ILE A 34 -20.59 -12.20 3.42
N GLU A 35 -19.68 -12.15 4.38
CA GLU A 35 -19.95 -11.57 5.69
C GLU A 35 -19.55 -10.08 5.65
N HIS A 36 -20.53 -9.19 5.48
CA HIS A 36 -20.29 -7.75 5.44
C HIS A 36 -20.45 -7.14 6.84
N ARG A 37 -19.34 -6.67 7.43
CA ARG A 37 -19.32 -5.97 8.72
C ARG A 37 -19.16 -4.47 8.49
N VAL A 38 -20.19 -3.71 8.83
CA VAL A 38 -20.23 -2.25 8.65
C VAL A 38 -19.89 -1.55 9.96
N THR A 39 -18.98 -0.59 9.88
CA THR A 39 -18.68 0.35 10.97
C THR A 39 -19.29 1.71 10.60
N PRO A 40 -20.23 2.26 11.39
CA PRO A 40 -20.83 3.57 11.09
C PRO A 40 -19.76 4.66 10.88
N GLY A 41 -19.88 5.47 9.83
CA GLY A 41 -18.90 6.51 9.53
C GLY A 41 -18.79 7.61 10.60
N LYS A 42 -19.83 7.74 11.45
CA LYS A 42 -19.89 8.64 12.61
C LYS A 42 -19.23 8.07 13.87
N GLU A 43 -18.88 6.79 13.86
CA GLU A 43 -18.21 6.16 15.01
C GLU A 43 -16.85 6.82 15.26
N HIS A 44 -16.47 6.92 16.53
CA HIS A 44 -15.22 7.52 16.90
C HIS A 44 -14.04 6.73 16.30
N ARG A 45 -13.11 7.43 15.65
CA ARG A 45 -11.97 6.83 14.95
C ARG A 45 -10.79 6.68 15.90
N ASP A 46 -10.87 5.71 16.79
CA ASP A 46 -9.77 5.31 17.67
C ASP A 46 -9.41 3.83 17.50
N GLN A 47 -8.51 3.34 18.34
CA GLN A 47 -8.00 1.97 18.32
C GLN A 47 -9.05 0.87 18.56
N HIS A 48 -10.24 1.21 19.07
CA HIS A 48 -11.34 0.27 19.27
C HIS A 48 -12.26 0.19 18.05
N ASN A 49 -12.10 1.10 17.09
CA ASN A 49 -12.83 1.09 15.84
C ASN A 49 -12.38 -0.11 14.98
N SER A 50 -13.33 -0.86 14.42
CA SER A 50 -13.03 -2.06 13.61
C SER A 50 -12.26 -1.77 12.30
N LEU A 51 -12.19 -0.50 11.90
CA LEU A 51 -11.45 0.01 10.74
C LEU A 51 -10.21 0.82 11.15
N TRP A 52 -9.79 0.76 12.42
CA TRP A 52 -8.66 1.54 12.94
C TRP A 52 -7.41 1.40 12.08
N GLU A 53 -7.00 0.18 11.74
CA GLU A 53 -5.74 -0.09 11.05
C GLU A 53 -5.73 0.51 9.64
N VAL A 54 -6.83 0.39 8.90
CA VAL A 54 -6.94 0.95 7.54
C VAL A 54 -7.03 2.48 7.58
N ASN A 55 -7.78 3.03 8.53
CA ASN A 55 -7.89 4.48 8.72
C ASN A 55 -6.54 5.10 9.11
N LEU A 56 -5.80 4.44 10.02
CA LEU A 56 -4.46 4.87 10.41
C LEU A 56 -3.49 4.79 9.23
N LEU A 57 -3.52 3.69 8.45
CA LEU A 57 -2.68 3.56 7.27
C LEU A 57 -2.96 4.65 6.24
N ASP A 58 -4.22 4.93 5.94
CA ASP A 58 -4.63 5.99 5.02
C ASP A 58 -4.22 7.39 5.52
N LEU A 59 -4.34 7.65 6.83
CA LEU A 59 -3.81 8.87 7.45
C LEU A 59 -2.29 8.99 7.25
N LEU A 60 -1.54 7.91 7.50
CA LEU A 60 -0.08 7.88 7.36
C LEU A 60 0.35 8.08 5.90
N ILE A 61 -0.33 7.45 4.94
CA ILE A 61 -0.08 7.66 3.51
C ILE A 61 -0.25 9.15 3.19
N ARG A 62 -1.39 9.74 3.54
CA ARG A 62 -1.67 11.15 3.21
C ARG A 62 -0.76 12.14 3.91
N HIS A 63 -0.27 11.82 5.11
CA HIS A 63 0.63 12.68 5.87
C HIS A 63 2.09 12.55 5.44
N SER A 64 2.58 11.32 5.26
CA SER A 64 4.00 11.05 5.00
C SER A 64 4.36 11.05 3.52
N THR A 65 3.38 10.98 2.61
CA THR A 65 3.62 10.95 1.17
C THR A 65 2.83 12.03 0.44
N ALA A 66 3.45 13.21 0.25
CA ALA A 66 2.81 14.35 -0.39
C ALA A 66 2.26 14.03 -1.80
N ALA A 67 2.87 13.08 -2.50
CA ALA A 67 2.44 12.60 -3.80
C ALA A 67 1.06 11.93 -3.78
N HIS A 68 0.66 11.31 -2.67
CA HIS A 68 -0.67 10.72 -2.50
C HIS A 68 -1.73 11.73 -2.01
N LYS A 69 -1.30 12.93 -1.57
CA LYS A 69 -2.21 14.03 -1.20
C LYS A 69 -2.60 14.89 -2.40
N ARG A 70 -1.74 15.00 -3.42
CA ARG A 70 -1.91 15.92 -4.55
C ARG A 70 -2.09 15.15 -5.84
N GLU A 71 -3.31 15.18 -6.36
CA GLU A 71 -3.64 14.63 -7.68
C GLU A 71 -2.82 15.26 -8.82
N THR A 72 -2.35 16.50 -8.65
CA THR A 72 -1.61 17.26 -9.68
C THR A 72 -0.19 16.77 -9.93
N ILE A 73 0.39 15.92 -9.08
CA ILE A 73 1.75 15.39 -9.26
C ILE A 73 1.70 14.23 -10.27
N ALA A 74 2.09 14.52 -11.51
CA ALA A 74 2.06 13.57 -12.63
C ALA A 74 2.80 12.25 -12.33
N TRP A 75 3.86 12.28 -11.51
CA TRP A 75 4.61 11.07 -11.15
C TRP A 75 3.73 10.02 -10.46
N ALA A 76 2.90 10.40 -9.47
CA ALA A 76 2.05 9.44 -8.78
C ALA A 76 0.78 9.05 -9.55
N LYS A 77 0.46 9.73 -10.68
CA LYS A 77 -0.72 9.41 -11.49
C LYS A 77 -0.67 8.01 -12.11
N ARG A 78 0.52 7.44 -12.30
CA ARG A 78 0.67 6.04 -12.70
C ARG A 78 0.55 5.13 -11.50
N ARG A 79 -0.24 4.05 -11.61
CA ARG A 79 -0.44 3.05 -10.55
C ARG A 79 0.89 2.49 -10.03
N GLN A 80 1.85 2.24 -10.92
CA GLN A 80 3.18 1.73 -10.56
C GLN A 80 3.99 2.70 -9.70
N SER A 81 4.00 3.99 -10.05
CA SER A 81 4.74 5.02 -9.32
C SER A 81 4.11 5.33 -7.96
N SER A 82 2.78 5.25 -7.88
CA SER A 82 2.07 5.25 -6.58
C SER A 82 2.49 4.05 -5.72
N ALA A 83 2.54 2.83 -6.29
CA ALA A 83 2.97 1.65 -5.55
C ALA A 83 4.43 1.75 -5.06
N GLU A 84 5.34 2.32 -5.86
CA GLU A 84 6.73 2.57 -5.46
C GLU A 84 6.80 3.49 -4.23
N LYS A 85 6.02 4.57 -4.20
CA LYS A 85 5.95 5.46 -3.02
C LYS A 85 5.43 4.74 -1.78
N LEU A 86 4.46 3.84 -1.94
CA LEU A 86 3.99 2.99 -0.84
C LEU A 86 5.07 2.01 -0.36
N ALA A 87 5.88 1.44 -1.26
CA ALA A 87 7.01 0.59 -0.86
C ALA A 87 8.04 1.36 -0.03
N VAL A 88 8.38 2.60 -0.42
CA VAL A 88 9.26 3.47 0.38
C VAL A 88 8.64 3.78 1.75
N LEU A 89 7.34 4.08 1.78
CA LEU A 89 6.63 4.32 3.04
C LEU A 89 6.68 3.09 3.96
N GLN A 90 6.47 1.88 3.42
CA GLN A 90 6.54 0.64 4.18
C GLN A 90 7.92 0.44 4.81
N VAL A 91 9.00 0.63 4.03
CA VAL A 91 10.37 0.50 4.53
C VAL A 91 10.64 1.51 5.64
N TRP A 92 10.32 2.79 5.39
CA TRP A 92 10.53 3.85 6.38
C TRP A 92 9.70 3.63 7.64
N ARG A 93 8.39 3.37 7.51
CA ARG A 93 7.47 3.24 8.64
C ARG A 93 7.79 2.04 9.52
N ASN A 94 8.18 0.91 8.90
CA ASN A 94 8.40 -0.33 9.62
C ASN A 94 9.80 -0.43 10.22
N ASN A 95 10.83 0.12 9.58
CA ASN A 95 12.23 -0.12 9.97
C ASN A 95 12.94 1.09 10.57
N ILE A 96 12.57 2.32 10.17
CA ILE A 96 13.28 3.54 10.58
C ILE A 96 12.45 4.33 11.59
N LYS A 97 11.15 4.51 11.32
CA LYS A 97 10.27 5.33 12.15
C LYS A 97 9.88 4.57 13.41
N ARG A 98 10.14 5.19 14.57
CA ARG A 98 9.68 4.67 15.86
C ARG A 98 8.15 4.56 15.86
N ARG A 99 7.64 3.62 16.64
CA ARG A 99 6.19 3.47 16.83
C ARG A 99 5.58 4.74 17.42
N TRP A 100 6.28 5.34 18.39
CA TRP A 100 5.91 6.54 19.11
C TRP A 100 7.08 7.53 19.12
N GLU A 101 6.84 8.81 18.86
CA GLU A 101 7.92 9.84 18.84
C GLU A 101 8.60 9.98 20.21
N ASN A 102 7.79 10.03 21.27
CA ASN A 102 8.25 10.22 22.65
C ASN A 102 8.38 8.88 23.41
N GLY A 103 8.34 7.74 22.70
CA GLY A 103 8.41 6.42 23.32
C GLY A 103 9.78 5.77 23.19
N ALA A 104 9.85 4.51 23.62
CA ALA A 104 11.01 3.67 23.42
C ALA A 104 11.40 3.57 21.94
N ALA A 105 12.68 3.33 21.68
CA ALA A 105 13.24 3.17 20.33
C ALA A 105 12.85 1.80 19.73
N VAL A 106 11.55 1.61 19.50
CA VAL A 106 10.96 0.37 18.98
C VAL A 106 10.19 0.68 17.70
N THR A 107 10.40 -0.14 16.67
CA THR A 107 9.72 -0.03 15.37
C THR A 107 8.74 -1.19 15.17
N PRO A 108 7.77 -1.08 14.23
CA PRO A 108 6.91 -2.21 13.88
C PRO A 108 7.67 -3.47 13.44
N ALA A 109 8.77 -3.32 12.70
CA ALA A 109 9.59 -4.47 12.28
C ALA A 109 10.25 -5.18 13.47
N MET A 110 10.67 -4.43 14.50
CA MET A 110 11.20 -5.01 15.74
C MET A 110 10.14 -5.80 16.50
N LEU A 111 8.92 -5.28 16.61
CA LEU A 111 7.82 -5.99 17.28
C LEU A 111 7.45 -7.29 16.56
N ARG A 112 7.60 -7.32 15.23
CA ARG A 112 7.42 -8.52 14.42
C ARG A 112 8.61 -9.49 14.50
N GLY A 113 9.73 -9.08 15.10
CA GLY A 113 10.97 -9.87 15.16
C GLY A 113 11.74 -9.92 13.83
N ALA A 114 11.47 -9.01 12.90
CA ALA A 114 12.14 -8.96 11.60
C ALA A 114 13.52 -8.29 11.67
N VAL A 115 13.72 -7.40 12.65
CA VAL A 115 14.99 -6.72 12.94
C VAL A 115 15.14 -6.57 14.45
N ASP A 116 16.38 -6.46 14.93
CA ASP A 116 16.70 -6.36 16.37
C ASP A 116 16.90 -4.93 16.86
N ARG A 117 17.09 -3.97 15.93
CA ARG A 117 17.31 -2.56 16.22
C ARG A 117 16.59 -1.63 15.24
N VAL A 118 16.50 -0.35 15.62
CA VAL A 118 16.07 0.71 14.70
C VAL A 118 17.10 0.88 13.59
N LEU A 119 16.65 0.76 12.34
CA LEU A 119 17.51 0.96 11.17
C LEU A 119 17.62 2.44 10.81
N ARG A 120 18.77 2.82 10.25
CA ARG A 120 19.04 4.14 9.68
C ARG A 120 19.00 4.04 8.16
N VAL A 121 18.89 5.18 7.47
CA VAL A 121 18.93 5.23 6.00
C VAL A 121 20.18 4.55 5.43
N ARG A 122 21.34 4.74 6.06
CA ARG A 122 22.58 4.06 5.66
C ARG A 122 22.53 2.55 5.80
N ASP A 123 21.74 2.02 6.75
CA ASP A 123 21.61 0.57 6.93
C ASP A 123 20.76 -0.01 5.78
N ILE A 124 19.70 0.70 5.37
CA ILE A 124 18.84 0.31 4.24
C ILE A 124 19.57 0.40 2.91
N LEU A 125 20.38 1.45 2.71
CA LEU A 125 21.10 1.72 1.47
C LEU A 125 22.56 1.25 1.52
N ASN A 126 22.91 0.38 2.47
CA ASN A 126 24.29 -0.08 2.65
C ASN A 126 24.78 -0.88 1.43
N GLU A 127 23.86 -1.57 0.77
CA GLU A 127 24.14 -2.38 -0.40
C GLU A 127 23.31 -1.92 -1.58
N ARG A 128 23.95 -1.83 -2.74
CA ARG A 128 23.27 -1.54 -3.99
C ARG A 128 22.81 -2.84 -4.63
N LEU A 129 21.51 -3.09 -4.61
CA LEU A 129 20.90 -4.17 -5.37
C LEU A 129 20.73 -3.74 -6.83
N PHE A 130 21.27 -4.53 -7.74
CA PHE A 130 21.11 -4.32 -9.18
C PHE A 130 19.91 -5.14 -9.67
N ARG A 131 18.94 -4.47 -10.30
CA ARG A 131 17.74 -5.13 -10.88
C ARG A 131 18.09 -6.32 -11.77
N THR A 132 19.17 -6.25 -12.54
CA THR A 132 19.63 -7.31 -13.44
C THR A 132 20.19 -8.55 -12.73
N ARG A 133 20.46 -8.46 -11.42
CA ARG A 133 21.02 -9.53 -10.60
C ARG A 133 20.04 -10.08 -9.57
N VAL A 134 18.87 -9.48 -9.44
CA VAL A 134 17.83 -9.89 -8.49
C VAL A 134 16.58 -10.24 -9.28
N GLU A 135 16.18 -11.50 -9.20
CA GLU A 135 14.92 -11.94 -9.77
C GLU A 135 13.76 -11.37 -8.93
N LEU A 136 12.77 -10.82 -9.62
CA LEU A 136 11.54 -10.34 -9.02
C LEU A 136 10.39 -11.20 -9.56
N PRO A 137 9.36 -11.49 -8.74
CA PRO A 137 8.13 -12.06 -9.26
C PRO A 137 7.60 -11.21 -10.43
N VAL A 138 7.04 -11.87 -11.45
CA VAL A 138 6.64 -11.23 -12.72
C VAL A 138 5.84 -9.94 -12.51
N CYS A 139 4.87 -9.95 -11.59
CA CYS A 139 4.08 -8.78 -11.25
C CYS A 139 4.94 -7.61 -10.77
N TRP A 140 5.87 -7.85 -9.83
CA TRP A 140 6.76 -6.81 -9.30
C TRP A 140 7.79 -6.33 -10.33
N GLY A 141 8.24 -7.22 -11.22
CA GLY A 141 9.09 -6.84 -12.36
C GLY A 141 8.42 -5.79 -13.24
N LEU A 142 7.15 -6.01 -13.60
CA LEU A 142 6.37 -5.05 -14.40
C LEU A 142 6.20 -3.70 -13.71
N TYR A 143 5.98 -3.69 -12.38
CA TYR A 143 5.88 -2.45 -11.60
C TYR A 143 7.22 -1.70 -11.58
N TYR A 144 8.32 -2.41 -11.34
CA TYR A 144 9.66 -1.83 -11.27
C TYR A 144 10.12 -1.25 -12.61
N GLU A 145 9.90 -1.97 -13.71
CA GLU A 145 10.29 -1.56 -15.07
C GLU A 145 9.32 -0.54 -15.69
N GLY A 146 8.27 -0.20 -14.95
CA GLY A 146 7.29 0.77 -15.39
C GLY A 146 6.39 0.30 -16.54
N GLY A 147 6.18 -1.01 -16.67
CA GLY A 147 5.39 -1.66 -17.71
C GLY A 147 3.88 -1.74 -17.42
N VAL A 148 3.42 -1.33 -16.23
CA VAL A 148 2.01 -1.42 -15.85
C VAL A 148 1.20 -0.27 -16.45
N GLU A 149 0.15 -0.63 -17.17
CA GLU A 149 -0.78 0.35 -17.73
C GLU A 149 -1.75 0.83 -16.67
N THR A 150 -1.93 2.15 -16.61
CA THR A 150 -2.93 2.77 -15.75
C THR A 150 -4.16 3.03 -16.60
N ALA A 151 -5.20 2.23 -16.42
CA ALA A 151 -6.42 2.26 -17.24
C ALA A 151 -7.10 3.64 -17.27
N ALA A 152 -7.01 4.41 -16.18
CA ALA A 152 -7.56 5.76 -16.09
C ALA A 152 -6.81 6.81 -16.93
N LEU A 153 -5.63 6.49 -17.47
CA LEU A 153 -4.82 7.41 -18.28
C LEU A 153 -4.91 7.05 -19.76
N ALA A 154 -5.23 8.03 -20.60
CA ALA A 154 -5.26 7.86 -22.05
C ALA A 154 -3.87 7.58 -22.65
N VAL A 155 -2.80 8.12 -22.03
CA VAL A 155 -1.43 7.99 -22.52
C VAL A 155 -0.55 7.38 -21.44
N ASN A 156 0.00 6.20 -21.72
CA ASN A 156 0.84 5.41 -20.82
C ASN A 156 2.29 5.30 -21.33
N ARG A 157 2.91 6.42 -21.74
CA ARG A 157 4.28 6.44 -22.28
C ARG A 157 5.27 5.73 -21.35
N ARG A 158 6.01 4.77 -21.89
CA ARG A 158 7.08 4.03 -21.21
C ARG A 158 8.43 4.65 -21.58
N HIS A 159 9.42 4.54 -20.70
CA HIS A 159 10.79 4.92 -21.08
C HIS A 159 11.40 3.80 -21.93
N ALA A 160 12.17 4.17 -22.95
CA ALA A 160 12.94 3.23 -23.78
C ALA A 160 14.43 3.21 -23.40
N LEU A 161 14.81 3.94 -22.35
CA LEU A 161 16.19 4.06 -21.90
C LEU A 161 16.67 2.76 -21.26
N LYS A 162 17.69 2.13 -21.85
CA LYS A 162 18.27 0.85 -21.42
C LYS A 162 18.92 0.89 -20.03
N TYR A 163 19.29 2.07 -19.52
CA TYR A 163 19.97 2.24 -18.24
C TYR A 163 19.16 3.09 -17.24
N ALA A 164 17.91 3.43 -17.55
CA ALA A 164 17.05 4.13 -16.62
C ALA A 164 16.38 3.10 -15.70
N PHE A 165 17.13 2.63 -14.70
CA PHE A 165 16.66 1.84 -13.56
C PHE A 165 17.14 2.51 -12.27
#